data_AF-V7D4V5-F1
#
_entry.id   AF-V7D4V5-F1
#
_cell.length_a   1.000
_cell.length_b   1.000
_cell.length_c   1.000
_cell.angle_alpha   90.00
_cell.angle_beta   90.00
_cell.angle_gamma   90.00
#
_symmetry.space_group_name_H-M   'P 1'
#
loop_
_entity.id
_entity.type
_entity.pdbx_description
1 polymer ?
#
loop_
_entity_poly.entity_id
_entity_poly.type
_entity_poly.pdbx_seq_one_letter_code
_entity_poly.pdbx_strand_id
1 'polypeptide(L)'
;MQKLIELYGVQDLDNDGGLPRSLVWSHFERSTICPVGLFTLYGFRNETCRAAATGLFADYANREDERGNRGAWVVLSPLRDLGLIERFWYMAESQHPDAELIYPVGPHGTGDAMYDLIQWLEDTGGKGYAFEAQTHDALGIAMKHIEHANLVGLYRLRYRPKTGKTSRWWALELQQAEAMVEMVRQQCSGEKIRPVHIKAFQG
;
A
#
# COMPACT_ATOMS: atom_id res chain seq x y z
N MET A 1 20.04 18.44 1.47
CA MET A 1 20.50 17.44 2.46
C MET A 1 19.81 17.56 3.81
N GLN A 2 19.69 18.74 4.42
CA GLN A 2 19.02 18.91 5.73
C GLN A 2 17.61 18.30 5.80
N LYS A 3 16.76 18.57 4.80
CA LYS A 3 15.40 18.00 4.74
C LYS A 3 15.36 16.47 4.73
N LEU A 4 16.36 15.82 4.13
CA LEU A 4 16.46 14.36 4.15
C LEU A 4 16.72 13.84 5.58
N ILE A 5 17.58 14.52 6.34
CA ILE A 5 17.85 14.18 7.74
C ILE A 5 16.59 14.39 8.59
N GLU A 6 15.88 15.49 8.37
CA GLU A 6 14.60 15.77 9.05
C GLU A 6 13.54 14.71 8.71
N LEU A 7 13.50 14.20 7.47
CA LEU A 7 12.63 13.09 7.08
C LEU A 7 12.92 11.79 7.87
N TYR A 8 14.19 11.50 8.17
CA TYR A 8 14.53 10.37 9.05
C TYR A 8 13.98 10.54 10.47
N GLY A 9 13.84 11.77 10.95
CA GLY A 9 13.31 12.07 12.28
C GLY A 9 11.79 11.87 12.39
N VAL A 10 11.05 11.98 11.28
CA VAL A 10 9.58 11.84 11.26
C VAL A 10 9.11 10.50 10.68
N GLN A 11 10.00 9.69 10.11
CA GLN A 11 9.66 8.37 9.60
C GLN A 11 9.29 7.46 10.77
N ASP A 12 8.09 6.89 10.73
CA ASP A 12 7.66 5.86 11.65
C ASP A 12 7.42 4.55 10.88
N LEU A 13 8.46 3.73 10.81
CA LEU A 13 8.34 2.43 10.16
C LEU A 13 7.37 1.52 10.91
N ASP A 14 7.33 1.60 12.24
CA ASP A 14 6.54 0.67 13.04
C ASP A 14 5.06 0.94 12.81
N ASN A 15 4.63 2.20 12.89
CA ASN A 15 3.22 2.59 12.75
C ASN A 15 2.78 2.82 11.30
N ASP A 16 3.57 3.59 10.55
CA ASP A 16 3.19 4.09 9.23
C ASP A 16 3.86 3.32 8.09
N GLY A 17 4.75 2.35 8.37
CA GLY A 17 5.52 1.64 7.34
C GLY A 17 6.47 2.53 6.53
N GLY A 18 6.65 3.79 6.94
CA GLY A 18 7.32 4.82 6.17
C GLY A 18 7.11 6.23 6.73
N LEU A 19 7.07 7.21 5.83
CA LEU A 19 6.68 8.57 6.15
C LEU A 19 5.18 8.61 6.48
N PRO A 20 4.74 9.45 7.43
CA PRO A 20 3.34 9.53 7.82
C PRO A 20 2.44 9.83 6.62
N ARG A 21 1.30 9.14 6.53
CA ARG A 21 0.33 9.36 5.44
C ARG A 21 -0.41 10.70 5.54
N SER A 22 -0.31 11.39 6.67
CA SER A 22 -0.72 12.79 6.80
C SER A 22 0.25 13.76 6.11
N LEU A 23 1.48 13.32 5.84
CA LEU A 23 2.54 14.11 5.23
C LEU A 23 2.65 13.86 3.73
N VAL A 24 2.76 12.60 3.31
CA VAL A 24 2.88 12.22 1.89
C VAL A 24 2.24 10.87 1.65
N TRP A 25 1.42 10.78 0.60
CA TRP A 25 0.64 9.58 0.31
C TRP A 25 0.22 9.54 -1.15
N SER A 26 -0.25 8.38 -1.62
CA SER A 26 -0.98 8.28 -2.88
C SER A 26 -2.36 7.67 -2.68
N HIS A 27 -3.30 8.08 -3.52
CA HIS A 27 -4.63 7.47 -3.64
C HIS A 27 -4.85 6.93 -5.04
N PHE A 28 -5.79 6.00 -5.15
CA PHE A 28 -6.21 5.39 -6.39
C PHE A 28 -7.72 5.53 -6.56
N GLU A 29 -8.17 5.55 -7.82
CA GLU A 29 -9.55 5.23 -8.13
C GLU A 29 -9.76 3.74 -7.90
N ARG A 30 -10.79 3.39 -7.12
CA ARG A 30 -11.13 2.01 -6.77
C ARG A 30 -12.38 1.57 -7.53
N SER A 31 -12.34 0.37 -8.09
CA SER A 31 -13.50 -0.38 -8.57
C SER A 31 -13.72 -1.62 -7.70
N THR A 32 -14.99 -2.00 -7.50
CA THR A 32 -15.33 -3.33 -6.97
C THR A 32 -15.52 -4.26 -8.15
N ILE A 33 -14.71 -5.31 -8.27
CA ILE A 33 -14.79 -6.26 -9.38
C ILE A 33 -15.81 -7.35 -9.06
N CYS A 34 -15.53 -8.16 -8.04
CA CYS A 34 -16.43 -9.24 -7.63
C CYS A 34 -16.19 -9.70 -6.19
N PRO A 35 -17.19 -10.34 -5.56
CA PRO A 35 -16.96 -11.10 -4.34
C PRO A 35 -16.21 -12.41 -4.64
N VAL A 36 -15.24 -12.76 -3.80
CA VAL A 36 -14.46 -14.00 -3.87
C VAL A 36 -14.42 -14.65 -2.49
N GLY A 37 -15.24 -15.67 -2.26
CA GLY A 37 -15.31 -16.35 -0.95
C GLY A 37 -15.64 -15.37 0.19
N LEU A 38 -14.70 -15.19 1.13
CA LEU A 38 -14.80 -14.24 2.25
C LEU A 38 -14.34 -12.82 1.90
N PHE A 39 -13.82 -12.62 0.69
CA PHE A 39 -13.21 -11.39 0.24
C PHE A 39 -14.04 -10.68 -0.82
N THR A 40 -13.70 -9.43 -1.05
CA THR A 40 -14.05 -8.67 -2.24
C THR A 40 -12.77 -8.36 -3.00
N LEU A 41 -12.76 -8.63 -4.31
CA LEU A 41 -11.69 -8.26 -5.21
C LEU A 41 -11.92 -6.83 -5.72
N TYR A 42 -10.87 -6.02 -5.62
CA TYR A 42 -10.86 -4.63 -6.03
C TYR A 42 -9.81 -4.39 -7.12
N GLY A 43 -10.14 -3.50 -8.05
CA GLY A 43 -9.22 -2.96 -9.04
C GLY A 43 -8.87 -1.51 -8.71
N PHE A 44 -7.62 -1.13 -9.00
CA PHE A 44 -7.11 0.21 -8.72
C PHE A 44 -6.44 0.81 -9.96
N ARG A 45 -6.71 2.09 -10.22
CA ARG A 45 -6.15 2.85 -11.34
C ARG A 45 -5.90 4.30 -10.98
N ASN A 46 -5.24 5.04 -11.88
CA ASN A 46 -5.09 6.50 -11.83
C ASN A 46 -4.50 6.99 -10.49
N GLU A 47 -3.31 6.50 -10.16
CA GLU A 47 -2.61 6.92 -8.95
C GLU A 47 -2.42 8.44 -8.90
N THR A 48 -2.89 9.06 -7.82
CA THR A 48 -2.66 10.48 -7.53
C THR A 48 -1.79 10.61 -6.29
N CYS A 49 -0.59 11.18 -6.47
CA CYS A 49 0.35 11.45 -5.39
C CYS A 49 0.03 12.81 -4.73
N ARG A 50 0.00 12.84 -3.40
CA ARG A 50 -0.32 14.02 -2.58
C ARG A 50 0.74 14.18 -1.49
N ALA A 51 0.96 15.44 -1.12
CA ALA A 51 1.82 15.78 0.00
C ALA A 51 1.32 17.06 0.66
N ALA A 52 1.29 17.07 1.99
CA ALA A 52 0.90 18.23 2.76
C ALA A 52 2.06 19.23 2.83
N ALA A 53 1.78 20.50 2.55
CA ALA A 53 2.73 21.58 2.78
C ALA A 53 2.59 22.14 4.21
N THR A 54 2.69 21.26 5.19
CA THR A 54 2.58 21.55 6.62
C THR A 54 3.82 21.05 7.36
N GLY A 55 4.02 21.50 8.60
CA GLY A 55 5.15 21.08 9.45
C GLY A 55 6.49 21.25 8.72
N LEU A 56 7.15 20.12 8.45
CA LEU A 56 8.44 20.04 7.75
C LEU A 56 8.48 20.80 6.41
N PHE A 57 7.34 20.89 5.73
CA PHE A 57 7.20 21.49 4.41
C PHE A 57 6.42 22.80 4.39
N ALA A 58 6.13 23.41 5.55
CA ALA A 58 5.37 24.65 5.64
C ALA A 58 5.99 25.78 4.79
N ASP A 59 7.32 25.89 4.79
CA ASP A 59 8.05 26.92 4.04
C ASP A 59 7.90 26.77 2.50
N TYR A 60 7.37 25.64 2.03
CA TYR A 60 7.20 25.33 0.62
C TYR A 60 5.76 25.51 0.13
N ALA A 61 4.79 25.85 0.99
CA ALA A 61 3.36 25.84 0.65
C ALA A 61 2.99 26.63 -0.63
N ASN A 62 3.68 27.75 -0.89
CA ASN A 62 3.46 28.58 -2.06
C ASN A 62 4.66 28.58 -3.03
N ARG A 63 5.53 27.56 -2.95
CA ARG A 63 6.69 27.43 -3.84
C ARG A 63 6.37 26.49 -4.99
N GLU A 64 6.91 26.86 -6.15
CA GLU A 64 6.95 26.04 -7.35
C GLU A 64 8.38 26.06 -7.88
N ASP A 65 8.89 24.92 -8.34
CA ASP A 65 10.20 24.83 -8.99
C ASP A 65 10.09 24.88 -10.53
N GLU A 66 11.23 24.94 -11.21
CA GLU A 66 11.29 24.99 -12.68
C GLU A 66 10.73 23.72 -13.36
N ARG A 67 10.56 22.63 -12.60
CA ARG A 67 9.98 21.36 -13.07
C ARG A 67 8.46 21.31 -12.80
N GLY A 68 7.86 22.38 -12.29
CA GLY A 68 6.44 22.47 -11.95
C GLY A 68 6.05 21.73 -10.67
N ASN A 69 7.01 21.27 -9.86
CA ASN A 69 6.69 20.69 -8.56
C ASN A 69 6.20 21.78 -7.62
N ARG A 70 5.13 21.52 -6.87
CA ARG A 70 4.54 22.47 -5.92
C ARG A 70 4.58 21.97 -4.48
N GLY A 71 4.68 22.88 -3.52
CA GLY A 71 4.57 22.50 -2.11
C GLY A 71 5.72 21.58 -1.68
N ALA A 72 5.39 20.58 -0.88
CA ALA A 72 6.33 19.55 -0.43
C ALA A 72 7.03 18.81 -1.59
N TRP A 73 6.41 18.72 -2.77
CA TRP A 73 7.00 18.04 -3.94
C TRP A 73 8.25 18.74 -4.48
N VAL A 74 8.45 20.03 -4.20
CA VAL A 74 9.71 20.74 -4.49
C VAL A 74 10.90 20.05 -3.81
N VAL A 75 10.67 19.40 -2.67
CA VAL A 75 11.69 18.63 -1.93
C VAL A 75 11.58 17.13 -2.22
N LEU A 76 10.36 16.58 -2.22
CA LEU A 76 10.15 15.14 -2.33
C LEU A 76 10.48 14.59 -3.72
N SER A 77 10.17 15.31 -4.80
CA SER A 77 10.42 14.84 -6.17
C SER A 77 11.91 14.60 -6.43
N PRO A 78 12.85 15.53 -6.14
CA PRO A 78 14.28 15.26 -6.29
C PRO A 78 14.77 14.07 -5.45
N LEU A 79 14.29 13.92 -4.21
CA LEU A 79 14.71 12.80 -3.35
C LEU A 79 14.22 11.45 -3.87
N ARG A 80 13.00 11.40 -4.42
CA ARG A 80 12.46 10.22 -5.08
C ARG A 80 13.24 9.91 -6.36
N ASP A 81 13.52 10.91 -7.19
CA ASP A 81 14.23 10.74 -8.45
C ASP A 81 15.68 10.26 -8.23
N LEU A 82 16.31 10.65 -7.11
CA LEU A 82 17.62 10.13 -6.67
C LEU A 82 17.54 8.74 -6.02
N GLY A 83 16.34 8.16 -5.89
CA GLY A 83 16.12 6.87 -5.25
C GLY A 83 16.39 6.86 -3.75
N LEU A 84 16.29 8.01 -3.07
CA LEU A 84 16.43 8.13 -1.62
C LEU A 84 15.10 7.92 -0.89
N ILE A 85 14.00 8.16 -1.59
CA ILE A 85 12.65 7.82 -1.17
C ILE A 85 12.09 6.82 -2.18
N GLU A 86 11.51 5.75 -1.66
CA GLU A 86 10.86 4.71 -2.44
C GLU A 86 9.36 4.72 -2.15
N ARG A 87 8.58 4.29 -3.13
CA ARG A 87 7.12 4.21 -3.05
C ARG A 87 6.69 2.76 -2.96
N PHE A 88 5.74 2.48 -2.06
CA PHE A 88 5.16 1.15 -1.84
C PHE A 88 3.65 1.25 -1.77
N TRP A 89 2.97 0.16 -2.15
CA TRP A 89 1.52 0.10 -2.14
C TRP A 89 1.05 -0.88 -1.09
N TYR A 90 -0.04 -0.53 -0.42
CA TYR A 90 -0.66 -1.34 0.62
C TYR A 90 -2.17 -1.32 0.45
N MET A 91 -2.80 -2.47 0.67
CA MET A 91 -4.21 -2.48 1.00
C MET A 91 -4.38 -1.94 2.42
N ALA A 92 -5.31 -1.01 2.60
CA ALA A 92 -5.68 -0.43 3.89
C ALA A 92 -7.21 -0.49 4.08
N GLU A 93 -7.67 -0.38 5.32
CA GLU A 93 -9.11 -0.39 5.62
C GLU A 93 -9.86 0.80 5.01
N SER A 94 -9.17 1.91 4.78
CA SER A 94 -9.66 3.05 4.02
C SER A 94 -8.53 3.94 3.51
N GLN A 95 -8.89 5.02 2.79
CA GLN A 95 -7.96 6.06 2.37
C GLN A 95 -7.54 7.00 3.51
N HIS A 96 -8.15 6.90 4.70
CA HIS A 96 -7.83 7.79 5.81
C HIS A 96 -6.37 7.63 6.26
N PRO A 97 -5.64 8.72 6.60
CA PRO A 97 -4.23 8.64 7.03
C PRO A 97 -3.97 7.75 8.24
N ASP A 98 -4.96 7.57 9.10
CA ASP A 98 -4.87 6.73 10.30
C ASP A 98 -5.51 5.33 10.12
N ALA A 99 -5.97 4.99 8.91
CA ALA A 99 -6.59 3.69 8.65
C ALA A 99 -5.58 2.54 8.79
N GLU A 100 -6.01 1.38 9.27
CA GLU A 100 -5.07 0.27 9.43
C GLU A 100 -4.57 -0.26 8.07
N LEU A 101 -3.27 -0.56 7.98
CA LEU A 101 -2.66 -1.24 6.84
C LEU A 101 -2.92 -2.75 6.96
N ILE A 102 -3.48 -3.34 5.91
CA ILE A 102 -3.85 -4.76 5.89
C ILE A 102 -2.66 -5.61 5.43
N TYR A 103 -2.11 -5.34 4.24
CA TYR A 103 -0.94 -6.04 3.69
C TYR A 103 -0.28 -5.25 2.54
N PRO A 104 1.02 -5.45 2.28
CA PRO A 104 1.72 -4.84 1.15
C PRO A 104 1.30 -5.48 -0.18
N VAL A 105 1.03 -4.66 -1.21
CA VAL A 105 0.64 -5.13 -2.56
C VAL A 105 1.85 -5.21 -3.48
N GLY A 106 2.15 -6.41 -3.97
CA GLY A 106 3.23 -6.71 -4.91
C GLY A 106 4.37 -7.50 -4.25
N PRO A 107 5.06 -6.96 -3.23
CA PRO A 107 6.13 -7.66 -2.53
C PRO A 107 5.69 -8.96 -1.86
N HIS A 108 6.67 -9.80 -1.53
CA HIS A 108 6.50 -10.99 -0.68
C HIS A 108 5.47 -12.00 -1.22
N GLY A 109 5.34 -12.10 -2.54
CA GLY A 109 4.46 -13.06 -3.22
C GLY A 109 2.99 -12.66 -3.30
N THR A 110 2.59 -11.50 -2.76
CA THR A 110 1.19 -11.04 -2.85
C THR A 110 0.76 -10.73 -4.27
N GLY A 111 1.67 -10.23 -5.12
CA GLY A 111 1.41 -10.05 -6.55
C GLY A 111 1.14 -11.38 -7.27
N ASP A 112 1.96 -12.40 -7.00
CA ASP A 112 1.79 -13.74 -7.55
C ASP A 112 0.47 -14.37 -7.09
N ALA A 113 0.12 -14.20 -5.81
CA ALA A 113 -1.16 -14.65 -5.29
C ALA A 113 -2.35 -13.97 -5.98
N MET A 114 -2.29 -12.66 -6.24
CA MET A 114 -3.34 -11.99 -7.02
C MET A 114 -3.43 -12.56 -8.44
N TYR A 115 -2.29 -12.86 -9.07
CA TYR A 115 -2.27 -13.50 -10.39
C TYR A 115 -2.93 -14.88 -10.36
N ASP A 116 -2.60 -15.72 -9.39
CA ASP A 116 -3.21 -17.04 -9.17
C ASP A 116 -4.73 -16.93 -8.98
N LEU A 117 -5.18 -15.90 -8.23
CA LEU A 117 -6.61 -15.65 -8.04
C LEU A 117 -7.32 -15.29 -9.35
N ILE A 118 -6.69 -14.49 -10.21
CA ILE A 118 -7.24 -14.15 -11.53
C ILE A 118 -7.32 -15.40 -12.41
N GLN A 119 -6.28 -16.23 -12.44
CA GLN A 119 -6.30 -17.50 -13.18
C GLN A 119 -7.41 -18.43 -12.68
N TRP A 120 -7.54 -18.57 -11.35
CA TRP A 120 -8.63 -19.33 -10.75
C TRP A 120 -10.01 -18.80 -11.18
N LEU A 121 -10.21 -17.48 -11.21
CA LEU A 121 -11.46 -16.88 -11.71
C LEU A 121 -11.72 -17.26 -13.17
N GLU A 122 -10.70 -17.27 -14.04
CA GLU A 122 -10.85 -17.69 -15.45
C GLU A 122 -11.31 -19.15 -15.56
N ASP A 123 -10.73 -20.03 -14.74
CA ASP A 123 -10.99 -21.47 -14.74
C ASP A 123 -12.36 -21.82 -14.12
N THR A 124 -12.83 -21.06 -13.13
CA THR A 124 -14.11 -21.31 -12.45
C THR A 124 -15.29 -20.53 -13.03
N GLY A 125 -15.19 -20.06 -14.28
CA GLY A 125 -16.29 -19.39 -14.99
C GLY A 125 -16.45 -17.90 -14.71
N GLY A 126 -15.52 -17.29 -13.99
CA GLY A 126 -15.42 -15.85 -13.72
C GLY A 126 -14.65 -15.05 -14.77
N LYS A 127 -14.58 -15.53 -16.03
CA LYS A 127 -13.79 -14.90 -17.12
C LYS A 127 -14.05 -13.42 -17.32
N GLY A 128 -15.30 -12.96 -17.14
CA GLY A 128 -15.64 -11.54 -17.22
C GLY A 128 -14.94 -10.70 -16.14
N TYR A 129 -14.89 -11.20 -14.91
CA TYR A 129 -14.21 -10.56 -13.80
C TYR A 129 -12.69 -10.60 -13.94
N ALA A 130 -12.15 -11.70 -14.45
CA ALA A 130 -10.72 -11.80 -14.75
C ALA A 130 -10.29 -10.79 -15.83
N PHE A 131 -11.10 -10.65 -16.89
CA PHE A 131 -10.86 -9.64 -17.92
C PHE A 131 -10.94 -8.22 -17.37
N GLU A 132 -11.95 -7.93 -16.54
CA GLU A 132 -12.05 -6.64 -15.86
C GLU A 132 -10.83 -6.36 -14.97
N ALA A 133 -10.33 -7.35 -14.23
CA ALA A 133 -9.16 -7.21 -13.38
C ALA A 133 -7.90 -6.82 -14.18
N GLN A 134 -7.73 -7.36 -15.38
CA GLN A 134 -6.61 -7.02 -16.27
C GLN A 134 -6.65 -5.56 -16.78
N THR A 135 -7.77 -4.85 -16.65
CA THR A 135 -7.88 -3.42 -17.04
C THR A 135 -7.37 -2.45 -15.96
N HIS A 136 -6.91 -2.94 -14.82
CA HIS A 136 -6.47 -2.14 -13.68
C HIS A 136 -4.94 -2.18 -13.52
N ASP A 137 -4.38 -1.11 -12.97
CA ASP A 137 -2.93 -0.98 -12.74
C ASP A 137 -2.46 -1.85 -11.57
N ALA A 138 -3.35 -2.05 -10.58
CA ALA A 138 -3.11 -2.89 -9.43
C ALA A 138 -4.39 -3.56 -8.96
N LEU A 139 -4.22 -4.69 -8.27
CA LEU A 139 -5.28 -5.50 -7.70
C LEU A 139 -5.06 -5.68 -6.21
N GLY A 140 -6.16 -5.84 -5.47
CA GLY A 140 -6.11 -6.18 -4.06
C GLY A 140 -7.43 -6.79 -3.60
N ILE A 141 -7.37 -7.53 -2.51
CA ILE A 141 -8.55 -8.10 -1.87
C ILE A 141 -8.66 -7.57 -0.45
N ALA A 142 -9.87 -7.50 0.07
CA ALA A 142 -10.10 -7.29 1.50
C ALA A 142 -11.28 -8.13 1.96
N MET A 143 -11.36 -8.38 3.27
CA MET A 143 -12.51 -9.05 3.87
C MET A 143 -13.79 -8.27 3.57
N LYS A 144 -14.89 -8.96 3.28
CA LYS A 144 -16.16 -8.33 2.87
C LYS A 144 -16.72 -7.28 3.84
N HIS A 145 -16.39 -7.38 5.13
CA HIS A 145 -16.84 -6.43 6.14
C HIS A 145 -16.04 -5.12 6.15
N ILE A 146 -14.89 -5.07 5.46
CA ILE A 146 -14.06 -3.86 5.34
C ILE A 146 -14.55 -3.08 4.12
N GLU A 147 -15.68 -2.40 4.26
CA GLU A 147 -16.40 -1.77 3.15
C GLU A 147 -15.60 -0.69 2.41
N HIS A 148 -14.72 0.00 3.14
CA HIS A 148 -13.95 1.13 2.62
C HIS A 148 -12.54 0.77 2.16
N ALA A 149 -12.22 -0.54 2.10
CA ALA A 149 -10.90 -1.01 1.75
C ALA A 149 -10.36 -0.35 0.47
N ASN A 150 -9.11 0.09 0.52
CA ASN A 150 -8.52 0.86 -0.58
C ASN A 150 -7.01 0.64 -0.69
N LEU A 151 -6.47 0.90 -1.87
CA LEU A 151 -5.04 0.93 -2.11
C LEU A 151 -4.50 2.30 -1.73
N VAL A 152 -3.45 2.31 -0.93
CA VAL A 152 -2.75 3.54 -0.54
C VAL A 152 -1.28 3.42 -0.92
N GLY A 153 -0.73 4.52 -1.43
CA GLY A 153 0.70 4.66 -1.66
C GLY A 153 1.38 5.25 -0.44
N LEU A 154 2.42 4.57 0.04
CA LEU A 154 3.29 5.02 1.11
C LEU A 154 4.67 5.32 0.56
N TYR A 155 5.34 6.26 1.20
CA TYR A 155 6.69 6.68 0.85
C TYR A 155 7.61 6.36 2.00
N ARG A 156 8.74 5.71 1.73
CA ARG A 156 9.72 5.36 2.77
C ARG A 156 11.13 5.70 2.33
N LEU A 157 11.97 6.09 3.27
CA LEU A 157 13.38 6.32 3.00
C LEU A 157 14.05 4.98 2.68
N ARG A 158 14.87 4.96 1.62
CA ARG A 158 15.49 3.74 1.11
C ARG A 158 16.48 3.14 2.09
N TYR A 159 17.33 3.97 2.70
CA TYR A 159 18.27 3.49 3.70
C TYR A 159 17.55 3.29 5.03
N ARG A 160 17.58 2.04 5.51
CA ARG A 160 16.88 1.65 6.74
C ARG A 160 17.87 1.57 7.90
N PRO A 161 17.66 2.31 9.00
CA PRO A 161 18.45 2.12 10.21
C PRO A 161 18.33 0.68 10.71
N LYS A 162 19.44 0.05 11.09
CA LYS A 162 19.44 -1.30 11.68
C LYS A 162 19.00 -1.26 13.14
N THR A 163 17.70 -1.10 13.37
CA THR A 163 17.11 -0.96 14.70
C THR A 163 16.11 -2.08 14.99
N GLY A 164 15.76 -2.25 16.27
CA GLY A 164 14.71 -3.18 16.68
C GLY A 164 13.35 -2.83 16.06
N LYS A 165 13.03 -1.54 15.93
CA LYS A 165 11.84 -1.03 15.24
C LYS A 165 11.76 -1.55 13.80
N THR A 166 12.76 -1.20 12.99
CA THR A 166 12.87 -1.68 11.59
C THR A 166 12.76 -3.20 11.46
N SER A 167 13.33 -3.96 12.40
CA SER A 167 13.24 -5.42 12.39
C SER A 167 11.83 -5.93 12.69
N ARG A 168 11.13 -5.34 13.67
CA ARG A 168 9.74 -5.65 14.00
C ARG A 168 8.80 -5.33 12.85
N TRP A 169 8.92 -4.13 12.29
CA TRP A 169 8.16 -3.73 11.12
C TRP A 169 8.34 -4.70 9.95
N TRP A 170 9.58 -5.08 9.63
CA TRP A 170 9.85 -6.03 8.53
C TRP A 170 9.22 -7.40 8.78
N ALA A 171 9.32 -7.92 10.01
CA ALA A 171 8.69 -9.18 10.38
C ALA A 171 7.16 -9.12 10.26
N LEU A 172 6.56 -7.98 10.62
CA LEU A 172 5.12 -7.76 10.50
C LEU A 172 4.69 -7.65 9.03
N GLU A 173 5.38 -6.86 8.21
CA GLU A 173 5.11 -6.71 6.77
C GLU A 173 5.14 -8.09 6.09
N LEU A 174 6.14 -8.92 6.43
CA LEU A 174 6.25 -10.29 5.93
C LEU A 174 5.09 -11.17 6.41
N GLN A 175 4.77 -11.14 7.71
CA GLN A 175 3.67 -11.92 8.28
C GLN A 175 2.32 -11.58 7.63
N GLN A 176 2.05 -10.29 7.42
CA GLN A 176 0.82 -9.80 6.76
C GLN A 176 0.73 -10.31 5.33
N ALA A 177 1.84 -10.23 4.58
CA ALA A 177 1.90 -10.72 3.22
C ALA A 177 1.72 -12.24 3.13
N GLU A 178 2.42 -13.01 3.97
CA GLU A 178 2.31 -14.47 4.03
C GLU A 178 0.89 -14.92 4.36
N ALA A 179 0.25 -14.26 5.35
CA ALA A 179 -1.14 -14.54 5.70
C ALA A 179 -2.09 -14.30 4.52
N MET A 180 -1.87 -13.22 3.76
CA MET A 180 -2.67 -12.91 2.58
C MET A 180 -2.47 -13.94 1.45
N VAL A 181 -1.21 -14.29 1.15
CA VAL A 181 -0.88 -15.31 0.14
C VAL A 181 -1.55 -16.64 0.49
N GLU A 182 -1.48 -17.06 1.75
CA GLU A 182 -2.09 -18.31 2.21
C GLU A 182 -3.63 -18.28 2.12
N MET A 183 -4.26 -17.16 2.49
CA MET A 183 -5.70 -16.97 2.33
C MET A 183 -6.15 -17.11 0.86
N VAL A 184 -5.40 -16.51 -0.06
CA VAL A 184 -5.67 -16.62 -1.50
C VAL A 184 -5.48 -18.05 -1.99
N ARG A 185 -4.42 -18.73 -1.56
CA ARG A 185 -4.17 -20.14 -1.90
C ARG A 185 -5.29 -21.05 -1.44
N GLN A 186 -5.77 -20.88 -0.21
CA GLN A 186 -6.91 -21.65 0.33
C GLN A 186 -8.18 -21.41 -0.50
N GLN A 187 -8.43 -20.17 -0.88
CA GLN A 187 -9.54 -19.81 -1.75
C GLN A 187 -9.45 -20.49 -3.14
N CYS A 188 -8.26 -20.48 -3.75
CA CYS A 188 -8.07 -21.06 -5.10
C CYS A 188 -8.09 -22.59 -5.10
N SER A 189 -7.62 -23.24 -4.03
CA SER A 189 -7.61 -24.71 -3.89
C SER A 189 -8.97 -25.29 -3.49
N GLY A 190 -9.94 -24.46 -3.08
CA GLY A 190 -11.23 -24.90 -2.56
C GLY A 190 -11.17 -25.48 -1.15
N GLU A 191 -10.04 -25.31 -0.45
CA GLU A 191 -9.92 -25.67 0.97
C GLU A 191 -10.72 -24.70 1.86
N LYS A 192 -11.17 -25.15 3.03
CA LYS A 192 -11.84 -24.26 3.99
C LYS A 192 -10.88 -23.15 4.42
N ILE A 193 -11.18 -21.91 4.04
CA ILE A 193 -10.44 -20.72 4.46
C ILE A 193 -10.39 -20.70 6.00
N ARG A 194 -9.20 -20.85 6.57
CA ARG A 194 -8.97 -20.63 8.00
C ARG A 194 -8.66 -19.16 8.17
N PRO A 195 -9.44 -18.39 8.95
CA PRO A 195 -9.09 -17.01 9.21
C PRO A 195 -7.73 -16.96 9.92
N VAL A 196 -6.70 -16.53 9.20
CA VAL A 196 -5.41 -16.19 9.79
C VAL A 196 -5.59 -14.81 10.39
N HIS A 197 -5.41 -14.69 11.71
CA HIS A 197 -5.37 -13.39 12.35
C HIS A 197 -4.17 -12.61 11.82
N ILE A 198 -4.44 -11.63 10.94
CA ILE A 198 -3.49 -10.57 10.66
C ILE A 198 -3.38 -9.77 11.97
N LYS A 199 -2.21 -9.83 12.62
CA LYS A 199 -2.00 -9.11 13.86
C LYS A 199 -1.98 -7.61 13.56
N ALA A 200 -2.90 -6.89 14.20
CA ALA A 200 -2.90 -5.45 14.25
C ALA A 200 -1.74 -4.91 15.09
N PHE A 201 -1.33 -3.67 14.79
CA PHE A 201 -0.40 -2.92 15.60
C PHE A 201 -1.04 -2.64 16.98
N GLN A 202 -0.48 -3.21 18.05
CA GLN A 202 -0.75 -2.73 19.41
C GLN A 202 0.39 -1.79 19.80
N GLY A 203 0.04 -0.52 19.97
CA GLY A 203 0.95 0.60 20.26
C GLY A 203 1.87 0.41 21.45
#